data_AF-A0A8S3BX04-F1
#
_entry.id   AF-A0A8S3BX04-F1
#
_cell.length_a   1.000
_cell.length_b   1.000
_cell.length_c   1.000
_cell.angle_alpha   90.00
_cell.angle_beta   90.00
_cell.angle_gamma   90.00
#
_symmetry.space_group_name_H-M   'P 1'
#
loop_
_entity.id
_entity.type
_entity.pdbx_description
1 polymer ?
#
loop_
_entity_poly.entity_id
_entity_poly.type
_entity_poly.pdbx_seq_one_letter_code
_entity_poly.pdbx_strand_id
1 'polypeptide(L)'
;VNLTLVDLPGMVKVAAQGQPTDIVKKIDDIILEYISNENCLILAVTPANIDLVTSDALVMARSRDPMGKRTIGVLTKLDMMGKGYNAREVLLNKVVVLERGFIGVVLRGQRVDDFGRTSKELDIPGALENERQFFQNDPAYRDIADRLGVPYLQRSLSLQLTDHILKCLPELQRELQSRYRDLSKEVAEYQASAMFETSSTFDTKALVGLTHELHENFDTALQGTHLKESDLKTLTGGARIANIFRERFPFELVK
;
A
#
# COMPACT_ATOMS: atom_id res chain seq x y z
N VAL A 1 21.44 7.63 7.73
CA VAL A 1 20.19 6.89 7.40
C VAL A 1 20.13 6.80 5.89
N ASN A 2 20.03 5.60 5.33
CA ASN A 2 19.88 5.42 3.89
C ASN A 2 18.40 5.55 3.55
N LEU A 3 18.05 6.51 2.70
CA LEU A 3 16.69 6.70 2.21
C LEU A 3 16.44 5.72 1.06
N THR A 4 15.50 4.80 1.22
CA THR A 4 15.03 3.98 0.09
C THR A 4 13.89 4.72 -0.57
N LEU A 5 14.06 5.11 -1.83
CA LEU A 5 13.05 5.80 -2.63
C LEU A 5 12.62 4.88 -3.77
N VAL A 6 11.32 4.78 -4.00
CA VAL A 6 10.76 4.12 -5.20
C VAL A 6 10.26 5.23 -6.11
N ASP A 7 10.84 5.32 -7.31
CA ASP A 7 10.38 6.25 -8.33
C ASP A 7 9.26 5.58 -9.15
N LEU A 8 8.13 6.27 -9.26
CA LEU A 8 6.95 5.77 -9.96
C LEU A 8 6.80 6.46 -11.31
N PRO A 9 6.18 5.81 -12.31
CA PRO A 9 5.95 6.45 -13.61
C PRO A 9 5.18 7.76 -13.45
N GLY A 10 5.56 8.77 -14.25
CA GLY A 10 4.82 10.03 -14.31
C GLY A 10 3.39 9.81 -14.79
N MET A 11 2.44 10.47 -14.14
CA MET A 11 1.02 10.38 -14.52
C MET A 11 0.78 10.99 -15.91
N VAL A 12 -0.03 10.31 -16.73
CA VAL A 12 -0.33 10.72 -18.10
C VAL A 12 -1.84 10.74 -18.32
N LYS A 13 -2.39 11.79 -18.93
CA LYS A 13 -3.84 11.92 -19.18
C LYS A 13 -4.29 11.38 -20.54
N VAL A 14 -3.37 11.27 -21.51
CA VAL A 14 -3.67 10.83 -22.89
C VAL A 14 -2.54 9.93 -23.39
N ALA A 15 -2.90 8.80 -24.01
CA ALA A 15 -1.92 7.92 -24.63
C ALA A 15 -1.20 8.62 -25.80
N ALA A 16 0.12 8.55 -25.83
CA ALA A 16 0.90 9.05 -26.96
C ALA A 16 0.75 8.12 -28.19
N GLN A 17 1.08 8.61 -29.39
CA GLN A 17 1.09 7.77 -30.59
C GLN A 17 2.00 6.55 -30.39
N GLY A 18 1.46 5.35 -30.63
CA GLY A 18 2.16 4.08 -30.48
C GLY A 18 2.08 3.44 -29.09
N GLN A 19 1.43 4.09 -28.11
CA GLN A 19 1.12 3.48 -26.81
C GLN A 19 -0.25 2.80 -26.83
N PRO A 20 -0.45 1.73 -26.04
CA PRO A 20 -1.75 1.10 -25.92
C PRO A 20 -2.74 2.05 -25.24
N THR A 21 -4.02 1.96 -25.60
CA THR A 21 -5.07 2.84 -25.07
C THR A 21 -5.31 2.66 -23.56
N ASP A 22 -4.80 1.57 -22.98
CA ASP A 22 -4.89 1.25 -21.55
C ASP A 22 -3.68 1.73 -20.72
N ILE A 23 -2.71 2.42 -21.33
CA ILE A 23 -1.47 2.82 -20.64
C ILE A 23 -1.74 3.70 -19.41
N VAL A 24 -2.71 4.61 -19.51
CA VAL A 24 -3.10 5.50 -18.41
C VAL A 24 -3.55 4.68 -17.21
N LYS A 25 -4.44 3.72 -17.45
CA LYS A 25 -4.95 2.83 -16.40
C LYS A 25 -3.85 1.97 -15.79
N LYS A 26 -2.94 1.42 -16.62
CA LYS A 26 -1.80 0.64 -16.13
C LYS A 26 -0.88 1.45 -15.23
N ILE A 27 -0.59 2.70 -15.58
CA ILE A 27 0.22 3.60 -14.75
C ILE A 27 -0.50 3.86 -13.43
N ASP A 28 -1.80 4.17 -13.47
CA ASP A 28 -2.60 4.38 -12.26
C ASP A 28 -2.63 3.13 -11.36
N ASP A 29 -2.81 1.95 -11.95
CA ASP A 29 -2.83 0.67 -11.23
C ASP A 29 -1.47 0.41 -10.54
N ILE A 30 -0.35 0.67 -11.23
CA ILE A 30 0.99 0.57 -10.64
C ILE A 30 1.13 1.53 -9.46
N ILE A 31 0.80 2.81 -9.65
CA ILE A 31 0.94 3.79 -8.56
C ILE A 31 0.07 3.39 -7.37
N LEU A 32 -1.19 3.01 -7.62
CA LEU A 32 -2.14 2.56 -6.61
C LEU A 32 -1.64 1.34 -5.85
N GLU A 33 -0.99 0.38 -6.52
CA GLU A 33 -0.38 -0.78 -5.85
C GLU A 33 0.65 -0.33 -4.80
N TYR A 34 1.57 0.56 -5.16
CA TYR A 34 2.59 1.07 -4.23
C TYR A 34 2.02 1.92 -3.10
N ILE A 35 1.09 2.84 -3.41
CA ILE A 35 0.54 3.74 -2.39
C ILE A 35 -0.54 3.07 -1.53
N SER A 36 -1.04 1.88 -1.90
CA SER A 36 -2.01 1.12 -1.08
C SER A 36 -1.38 0.50 0.16
N ASN A 37 -0.05 0.33 0.18
CA ASN A 37 0.63 -0.12 1.39
C ASN A 37 0.59 0.97 2.47
N GLU A 38 -0.04 0.68 3.62
CA GLU A 38 -0.16 1.63 4.72
C GLU A 38 1.20 1.97 5.38
N ASN A 39 2.19 1.09 5.21
CA ASN A 39 3.56 1.23 5.73
C ASN A 39 4.48 2.04 4.80
N CYS A 40 3.93 2.77 3.82
CA CYS A 40 4.71 3.64 2.94
C CYS A 40 4.34 5.13 3.13
N LEU A 41 5.37 5.98 3.01
CA LEU A 41 5.19 7.42 2.90
C LEU A 41 4.95 7.80 1.44
N ILE A 42 3.94 8.65 1.20
CA ILE A 42 3.62 9.17 -0.13
C ILE A 42 4.24 10.55 -0.28
N LEU A 43 5.10 10.73 -1.28
CA LEU A 43 5.65 12.03 -1.63
C LEU A 43 4.85 12.64 -2.80
N ALA A 44 3.89 13.51 -2.49
CA ALA A 44 3.03 14.13 -3.50
C ALA A 44 3.70 15.38 -4.09
N VAL A 45 4.41 15.20 -5.20
CA VAL A 45 5.11 16.29 -5.91
C VAL A 45 4.15 17.01 -6.85
N THR A 46 3.94 18.31 -6.61
CA THR A 46 3.07 19.18 -7.43
C THR A 46 3.84 20.43 -7.84
N PRO A 47 3.76 20.88 -9.11
CA PRO A 47 4.35 22.15 -9.49
C PRO A 47 3.47 23.32 -9.01
N ALA A 48 4.09 24.40 -8.55
CA ALA A 48 3.39 25.54 -7.95
C ALA A 48 2.70 26.46 -8.97
N ASN A 49 2.93 26.24 -10.27
CA ASN A 49 2.33 27.03 -11.35
C ASN A 49 0.93 26.56 -11.75
N ILE A 50 0.44 25.45 -11.19
CA ILE A 50 -0.94 24.95 -11.36
C ILE A 50 -1.68 25.01 -10.02
N ASP A 51 -3.01 25.02 -10.08
CA ASP A 51 -3.82 24.97 -8.87
C ASP A 51 -3.64 23.62 -8.16
N LEU A 52 -3.32 23.69 -6.86
CA LEU A 52 -3.06 22.53 -6.00
C LEU A 52 -4.26 21.59 -5.95
N VAL A 53 -5.48 22.12 -6.00
CA VAL A 53 -6.72 21.34 -5.93
C VAL A 53 -6.89 20.44 -7.15
N THR A 54 -6.23 20.79 -8.26
CA THR A 54 -6.22 20.00 -9.51
C THR A 54 -5.05 19.02 -9.61
N SER A 55 -4.23 18.92 -8.55
CA SER A 55 -3.07 18.04 -8.54
C SER A 55 -3.49 16.57 -8.54
N ASP A 56 -3.17 15.87 -9.64
CA ASP A 56 -3.50 14.46 -9.78
C ASP A 56 -2.78 13.60 -8.71
N ALA A 57 -1.55 13.99 -8.31
CA ALA A 57 -0.79 13.33 -7.25
C ALA A 57 -1.50 13.40 -5.89
N LEU A 58 -2.07 14.56 -5.54
CA LEU A 58 -2.82 14.72 -4.29
C LEU A 58 -4.18 14.02 -4.33
N VAL A 59 -4.86 14.03 -5.48
CA VAL A 59 -6.12 13.30 -5.67
C VAL A 59 -5.88 11.80 -5.47
N MET A 60 -4.83 11.26 -6.09
CA MET A 60 -4.48 9.85 -5.96
C MET A 60 -4.03 9.50 -4.54
N ALA A 61 -3.20 10.33 -3.91
CA ALA A 61 -2.81 10.15 -2.52
C ALA A 61 -4.02 10.11 -1.58
N ARG A 62 -4.97 11.04 -1.72
CA ARG A 62 -6.20 11.09 -0.90
C ARG A 62 -7.10 9.87 -1.08
N SER A 63 -7.04 9.17 -2.21
CA SER A 63 -7.81 7.94 -2.41
C SER A 63 -7.35 6.80 -1.48
N ARG A 64 -6.08 6.80 -1.06
CA ARG A 64 -5.47 5.78 -0.18
C ARG A 64 -5.02 6.33 1.19
N ASP A 65 -4.99 7.65 1.35
CA ASP A 65 -4.70 8.36 2.60
C ASP A 65 -5.64 9.58 2.74
N PRO A 66 -6.95 9.38 3.01
CA PRO A 66 -7.92 10.47 3.04
C PRO A 66 -7.64 11.53 4.12
N MET A 67 -6.97 11.13 5.19
CA MET A 67 -6.60 12.00 6.32
C MET A 67 -5.22 12.67 6.12
N GLY A 68 -4.45 12.28 5.10
CA GLY A 68 -3.13 12.85 4.83
C GLY A 68 -2.09 12.55 5.92
N LYS A 69 -2.19 11.39 6.58
CA LYS A 69 -1.31 11.02 7.72
C LYS A 69 0.08 10.58 7.28
N ARG A 70 0.18 9.99 6.09
CA ARG A 70 1.42 9.46 5.50
C ARG A 70 1.79 10.14 4.19
N THR A 71 1.06 11.19 3.82
CA THR A 71 1.32 12.00 2.63
C THR A 71 2.10 13.26 2.98
N ILE A 72 3.17 13.52 2.22
CA ILE A 72 4.05 14.67 2.32
C ILE A 72 3.89 15.48 1.04
N GLY A 73 3.48 16.74 1.17
CA GLY A 73 3.34 17.63 0.02
C GLY A 73 4.68 18.25 -0.38
N VAL A 74 5.06 18.16 -1.65
CA VAL A 74 6.23 18.86 -2.19
C VAL A 74 5.80 19.80 -3.30
N LEU A 75 6.09 21.08 -3.14
CA LEU A 75 5.88 22.08 -4.18
C LEU A 75 7.17 22.34 -4.94
N THR A 76 7.12 22.20 -6.27
CA THR A 76 8.25 22.50 -7.16
C THR A 76 7.94 23.73 -8.01
N LYS A 77 8.93 24.25 -8.76
CA LYS A 77 8.74 25.36 -9.73
C LYS A 77 8.16 26.65 -9.11
N LEU A 78 8.47 26.94 -7.85
CA LEU A 78 8.04 28.16 -7.15
C LEU A 78 8.59 29.43 -7.81
N ASP A 79 9.73 29.31 -8.49
CA ASP A 79 10.35 30.37 -9.28
C ASP A 79 9.56 30.72 -10.56
N MET A 80 8.77 29.79 -11.09
CA MET A 80 7.98 29.97 -12.32
C MET A 80 6.57 30.54 -12.08
N MET A 81 6.26 30.94 -10.84
CA MET A 81 4.97 31.54 -10.54
C MET A 81 4.85 32.94 -11.18
N GLY A 82 3.63 33.28 -11.60
CA GLY A 82 3.34 34.59 -12.19
C GLY A 82 3.58 35.72 -11.20
N LYS A 83 4.04 36.88 -11.69
CA LYS A 83 4.23 38.08 -10.85
C LYS A 83 2.93 38.42 -10.11
N GLY A 84 3.01 38.51 -8.78
CA GLY A 84 1.87 38.79 -7.91
C GLY A 84 1.17 37.55 -7.32
N TYR A 85 1.51 36.35 -7.76
CA TYR A 85 1.03 35.09 -7.18
C TYR A 85 2.13 34.45 -6.33
N ASN A 86 1.74 33.81 -5.23
CA ASN A 86 2.64 33.03 -4.38
C ASN A 86 1.93 31.78 -3.84
N ALA A 87 2.70 30.78 -3.44
CA ALA A 87 2.20 29.53 -2.86
C ALA A 87 2.26 29.54 -1.32
N ARG A 88 2.31 30.73 -0.70
CA ARG A 88 2.53 30.87 0.74
C ARG A 88 1.45 30.16 1.56
N GLU A 89 0.19 30.32 1.18
CA GLU A 89 -0.93 29.70 1.90
C GLU A 89 -0.89 28.16 1.82
N VAL A 90 -0.41 27.62 0.69
CA VAL A 90 -0.20 26.18 0.54
C VAL A 90 0.95 25.71 1.44
N LEU A 91 2.09 26.41 1.42
CA LEU A 91 3.24 26.09 2.27
C LEU A 91 2.93 26.20 3.78
N LEU A 92 1.99 27.06 4.14
CA LEU A 92 1.46 27.18 5.51
C LEU A 92 0.34 26.17 5.81
N ASN A 93 0.09 25.21 4.92
CA ASN A 93 -0.89 24.13 5.09
C ASN A 93 -2.34 24.64 5.27
N LYS A 94 -2.69 25.80 4.66
CA LYS A 94 -4.01 26.43 4.79
C LYS A 94 -5.01 26.03 3.70
N VAL A 95 -4.52 25.71 2.50
CA VAL A 95 -5.36 25.38 1.34
C VAL A 95 -5.77 23.91 1.36
N VAL A 96 -4.77 23.03 1.42
CA VAL A 96 -4.93 21.59 1.62
C VAL A 96 -4.20 21.26 2.91
N VAL A 97 -4.86 20.55 3.81
CA VAL A 97 -4.27 20.14 5.09
C VAL A 97 -3.69 18.74 4.93
N LEU A 98 -2.38 18.61 5.17
CA LEU A 98 -1.67 17.34 5.35
C LEU A 98 -1.05 17.31 6.76
N GLU A 99 -1.04 16.15 7.42
CA GLU A 99 -0.46 16.01 8.77
C GLU A 99 1.05 16.30 8.75
N ARG A 100 1.71 15.96 7.64
CA ARG A 100 3.16 16.16 7.44
C ARG A 100 3.50 17.47 6.74
N GLY A 101 2.49 18.26 6.37
CA GLY A 101 2.62 19.58 5.75
C GLY A 101 3.17 19.59 4.32
N PHE A 102 3.55 20.78 3.88
CA PHE A 102 4.10 21.06 2.55
C PHE A 102 5.53 21.61 2.65
N ILE A 103 6.39 21.20 1.72
CA ILE A 103 7.76 21.68 1.60
C ILE A 103 7.96 22.20 0.17
N GLY A 104 8.37 23.46 0.06
CA GLY A 104 8.70 24.08 -1.22
C GLY A 104 10.16 23.87 -1.59
N VAL A 105 10.42 23.50 -2.84
CA VAL A 105 11.77 23.35 -3.39
C VAL A 105 11.90 24.05 -4.74
N VAL A 106 13.08 24.58 -5.00
CA VAL A 106 13.47 25.13 -6.30
C VAL A 106 14.56 24.24 -6.86
N LEU A 107 14.19 23.47 -7.88
CA LEU A 107 15.10 22.52 -8.52
C LEU A 107 15.89 23.19 -9.65
N ARG A 108 16.95 22.51 -10.10
CA ARG A 108 17.69 22.87 -11.30
C ARG A 108 16.74 22.84 -12.51
N GLY A 109 16.56 23.98 -13.17
CA GLY A 109 15.66 24.15 -14.30
C GLY A 109 16.35 24.52 -15.61
N GLN A 110 15.55 24.88 -16.61
CA GLN A 110 16.02 25.54 -17.84
C GLN A 110 16.11 27.06 -17.67
N ARG A 111 16.05 27.60 -16.44
CA ARG A 111 16.23 29.03 -16.25
C ARG A 111 17.68 29.37 -16.52
N VAL A 112 17.81 30.24 -17.51
CA VAL A 112 19.03 30.94 -17.85
C VAL A 112 19.22 31.99 -16.76
N ASP A 113 20.39 32.04 -16.13
CA ASP A 113 20.76 33.15 -15.26
C ASP A 113 20.83 34.46 -16.06
N ASP A 114 20.96 35.60 -15.38
CA ASP A 114 21.10 36.92 -16.03
C ASP A 114 22.33 37.01 -16.98
N PHE A 115 23.21 35.99 -16.96
CA PHE A 115 24.44 35.87 -17.73
C PHE A 115 24.38 34.84 -18.87
N GLY A 116 23.21 34.26 -19.18
CA GLY A 116 23.08 33.35 -20.32
C GLY A 116 23.37 31.88 -20.01
N ARG A 117 23.66 31.50 -18.77
CA ARG A 117 23.95 30.11 -18.36
C ARG A 117 22.71 29.39 -17.90
N THR A 118 22.47 28.20 -18.45
CA THR A 118 21.35 27.36 -18.02
C THR A 118 21.65 26.74 -16.67
N SER A 119 20.64 26.54 -15.80
CA SER A 119 20.81 25.88 -14.49
C SER A 119 21.35 24.43 -14.53
N LYS A 120 21.58 23.88 -15.74
CA LYS A 120 22.31 22.62 -16.00
C LYS A 120 23.82 22.74 -15.90
N GLU A 121 24.38 23.93 -16.05
CA GLU A 121 25.83 24.20 -15.99
C GLU A 121 26.32 24.55 -14.58
N LEU A 122 25.40 24.72 -13.63
CA LEU A 122 25.70 24.99 -12.23
C LEU A 122 25.98 23.70 -11.47
N ASP A 123 27.10 23.67 -10.75
CA ASP A 123 27.40 22.61 -9.79
C ASP A 123 26.32 22.54 -8.69
N ILE A 124 26.14 21.35 -8.12
CA ILE A 124 25.14 21.08 -7.06
C ILE A 124 25.19 22.12 -5.92
N PRO A 125 26.36 22.54 -5.40
CA PRO A 125 26.44 23.55 -4.35
C PRO A 125 25.93 24.93 -4.80
N GLY A 126 26.17 25.32 -6.06
CA GLY A 126 25.69 26.58 -6.61
C GLY A 126 24.17 26.61 -6.75
N ALA A 127 23.56 25.48 -7.12
CA ALA A 127 22.10 25.36 -7.17
C ALA A 127 21.45 25.50 -5.78
N LEU A 128 22.05 24.90 -4.75
CA LEU A 128 21.57 25.02 -3.37
C LEU A 128 21.71 26.45 -2.83
N GLU A 129 22.80 27.15 -3.17
CA GLU A 129 22.96 28.55 -2.78
C GLU A 129 21.95 29.46 -3.50
N ASN A 130 21.70 29.24 -4.78
CA ASN A 130 20.66 29.96 -5.53
C ASN A 130 19.26 29.73 -4.94
N GLU A 131 18.94 28.48 -4.58
CA GLU A 131 17.68 28.16 -3.89
C GLU A 131 17.57 28.92 -2.56
N ARG A 132 18.66 28.93 -1.77
CA ARG A 132 18.72 29.67 -0.50
C ARG A 132 18.48 31.17 -0.72
N GLN A 133 19.13 31.76 -1.72
CA GLN A 133 18.96 33.17 -2.05
C GLN A 133 17.55 33.49 -2.54
N PHE A 134 16.95 32.62 -3.35
CA PHE A 134 15.56 32.78 -3.80
C PHE A 134 14.60 32.91 -2.60
N PHE A 135 14.65 31.96 -1.66
CA PHE A 135 13.76 31.98 -0.49
C PHE A 135 14.06 33.12 0.49
N GLN A 136 15.31 33.57 0.59
CA GLN A 136 15.68 34.69 1.47
C GLN A 136 15.31 36.06 0.89
N ASN A 137 15.35 36.20 -0.43
CA ASN A 137 15.08 37.46 -1.12
C ASN A 137 13.59 37.67 -1.42
N ASP A 138 12.82 36.58 -1.58
CA ASP A 138 11.38 36.67 -1.84
C ASP A 138 10.61 37.11 -0.57
N PRO A 139 9.93 38.28 -0.59
CA PRO A 139 9.20 38.79 0.57
C PRO A 139 8.06 37.86 1.01
N ALA A 140 7.54 37.00 0.14
CA ALA A 140 6.47 36.07 0.47
C ALA A 140 6.94 34.83 1.24
N TYR A 141 8.24 34.48 1.18
CA TYR A 141 8.78 33.24 1.76
C TYR A 141 9.88 33.47 2.80
N ARG A 142 10.43 34.68 2.92
CA ARG A 142 11.57 35.01 3.78
C ARG A 142 11.44 34.56 5.24
N ASP A 143 10.26 34.69 5.83
CA ASP A 143 9.97 34.30 7.22
C ASP A 143 9.83 32.78 7.41
N ILE A 144 9.61 32.03 6.33
CA ILE A 144 9.50 30.56 6.35
C ILE A 144 10.67 29.86 5.66
N ALA A 145 11.69 30.60 5.20
CA ALA A 145 12.82 30.09 4.43
C ALA A 145 13.57 28.95 5.12
N ASP A 146 13.63 28.94 6.46
CA ASP A 146 14.29 27.88 7.25
C ASP A 146 13.62 26.50 7.12
N ARG A 147 12.34 26.48 6.72
CA ARG A 147 11.52 25.27 6.52
C ARG A 147 11.33 24.91 5.05
N LEU A 148 12.10 25.53 4.16
CA LEU A 148 12.02 25.34 2.72
C LEU A 148 13.37 24.88 2.15
N GLY A 149 13.31 24.46 0.89
CA GLY A 149 14.46 24.04 0.11
C GLY A 149 14.82 22.57 0.23
N VAL A 150 15.67 22.12 -0.70
CA VAL A 150 16.16 20.74 -0.78
C VAL A 150 16.85 20.29 0.51
N PRO A 151 17.69 21.11 1.20
CA PRO A 151 18.33 20.69 2.45
C PRO A 151 17.34 20.44 3.59
N TYR A 152 16.27 21.23 3.66
CA TYR A 152 15.21 20.99 4.65
C TYR A 152 14.39 19.75 4.28
N LEU A 153 14.04 19.59 3.00
CA LEU A 153 13.33 18.40 2.51
C LEU A 153 14.08 17.11 2.86
N GLN A 154 15.38 17.04 2.56
CA GLN A 154 16.19 15.84 2.83
C GLN A 154 16.22 15.48 4.32
N ARG A 155 16.40 16.48 5.20
CA ARG A 155 16.39 16.27 6.66
C ARG A 155 15.01 15.84 7.16
N SER A 156 13.96 16.52 6.69
CA SER A 156 12.58 16.23 7.05
C SER A 156 12.18 14.81 6.62
N LEU A 157 12.47 14.41 5.38
CA LEU A 157 12.21 13.07 4.88
C LEU A 157 12.93 12.00 5.69
N SER A 158 14.19 12.23 6.06
CA SER A 158 14.96 11.27 6.87
C SER A 158 14.37 11.07 8.26
N LEU A 159 13.93 12.15 8.91
CA LEU A 159 13.27 12.12 10.22
C LEU A 159 11.89 11.44 10.12
N GLN A 160 11.08 11.85 9.14
CA GLN A 160 9.74 11.31 8.95
C GLN A 160 9.75 9.83 8.57
N LEU A 161 10.71 9.40 7.74
CA LEU A 161 10.89 7.99 7.41
C LEU A 161 11.26 7.18 8.65
N THR A 162 12.15 7.70 9.49
CA THR A 162 12.58 7.02 10.72
C THR A 162 11.42 6.89 11.71
N ASP A 163 10.67 7.98 11.94
CA ASP A 163 9.47 7.98 12.77
C ASP A 163 8.41 6.99 12.24
N HIS A 164 8.21 6.96 10.92
CA HIS A 164 7.25 6.06 10.30
C HIS A 164 7.67 4.59 10.43
N ILE A 165 8.95 4.25 10.17
CA ILE A 165 9.47 2.89 10.36
C ILE A 165 9.27 2.42 11.80
N LEU A 166 9.57 3.26 12.79
CA LEU A 166 9.41 2.91 14.20
C LEU A 166 7.94 2.68 14.59
N LYS A 167 7.01 3.45 14.01
CA LYS A 167 5.57 3.27 14.23
C LYS A 167 5.02 2.00 13.58
N CYS A 168 5.52 1.63 12.41
CA CYS A 168 5.05 0.45 11.67
C CYS A 168 5.71 -0.86 12.14
N LEU A 169 6.88 -0.79 12.79
CA LEU A 169 7.65 -1.97 13.20
C LEU A 169 6.86 -2.96 14.09
N PRO A 170 6.10 -2.54 15.11
CA PRO A 170 5.35 -3.47 15.96
C PRO A 170 4.23 -4.18 15.21
N GLU A 171 3.62 -3.51 14.23
CA GLU A 171 2.57 -4.10 13.38
C GLU A 171 3.15 -5.09 12.39
N LEU A 172 4.24 -4.72 11.73
CA LEU A 172 4.97 -5.60 10.82
C LEU A 172 5.49 -6.84 11.55
N GLN A 173 5.95 -6.71 12.81
CA GLN A 173 6.33 -7.84 13.64
C GLN A 173 5.15 -8.77 13.93
N ARG A 174 3.97 -8.22 14.27
CA ARG A 174 2.74 -9.00 14.48
C ARG A 174 2.33 -9.75 13.22
N GLU A 175 2.35 -9.08 12.08
CA GLU A 175 2.00 -9.68 10.79
C GLU A 175 2.96 -10.80 10.39
N LEU A 176 4.28 -10.57 10.52
CA LEU A 176 5.29 -11.60 10.28
C LEU A 176 5.12 -12.81 11.19
N GLN A 177 4.85 -12.59 12.48
CA GLN A 177 4.61 -13.70 13.41
C GLN A 177 3.34 -14.49 13.06
N SER A 178 2.28 -13.82 12.61
CA SER A 178 1.08 -14.49 12.13
C SER A 178 1.37 -15.35 10.90
N ARG A 179 1.96 -14.74 9.86
CA ARG A 179 2.30 -15.46 8.62
C ARG A 179 3.27 -16.62 8.87
N TYR A 180 4.23 -16.44 9.78
CA TYR A 180 5.15 -17.51 10.17
C TYR A 180 4.42 -18.67 10.83
N ARG A 181 3.45 -18.42 11.72
CA ARG A 181 2.64 -19.48 12.35
C ARG A 181 1.81 -20.22 11.32
N ASP A 182 1.15 -19.51 10.41
CA ASP A 182 0.32 -20.11 9.37
C ASP A 182 1.16 -21.01 8.45
N LEU A 183 2.30 -20.50 7.98
CA LEU A 183 3.23 -21.27 7.15
C LEU A 183 3.86 -22.44 7.91
N SER A 184 4.18 -22.27 9.20
CA SER A 184 4.72 -23.37 10.02
C SER A 184 3.70 -24.50 10.20
N LYS A 185 2.41 -24.17 10.29
CA LYS A 185 1.33 -25.16 10.35
C LYS A 185 1.22 -25.92 9.03
N GLU A 186 1.21 -25.20 7.90
CA GLU A 186 1.19 -25.81 6.56
C GLU A 186 2.40 -26.73 6.34
N VAL A 187 3.60 -26.28 6.73
CA VAL A 187 4.82 -27.11 6.65
C VAL A 187 4.72 -28.36 7.54
N ALA A 188 4.13 -28.27 8.72
CA ALA A 188 3.93 -29.43 9.60
C ALA A 188 2.96 -30.45 8.99
N GLU A 189 1.89 -29.99 8.32
CA GLU A 189 0.95 -30.86 7.59
C GLU A 189 1.66 -31.57 6.42
N TYR A 190 2.51 -30.87 5.66
CA TYR A 190 3.33 -31.49 4.61
C TYR A 190 4.39 -32.45 5.16
N GLN A 191 5.05 -32.14 6.27
CA GLN A 191 6.02 -33.04 6.89
C GLN A 191 5.37 -34.31 7.43
N ALA A 192 4.18 -34.19 8.03
CA ALA A 192 3.40 -35.36 8.45
C ALA A 192 3.04 -36.25 7.25
N SER A 193 2.77 -35.64 6.09
CA SER A 193 2.48 -36.34 4.83
C SER A 193 3.74 -36.92 4.15
N ALA A 194 4.90 -36.25 4.25
CA ALA A 194 6.16 -36.70 3.62
C ALA A 194 6.92 -37.75 4.45
N MET A 195 6.81 -37.73 5.78
CA MET A 195 7.31 -38.82 6.65
C MET A 195 6.55 -40.15 6.42
N PHE A 196 5.45 -40.09 5.68
CA PHE A 196 4.55 -41.20 5.37
C PHE A 196 5.04 -42.05 4.17
N GLU A 197 5.78 -41.46 3.22
CA GLU A 197 6.14 -42.12 1.94
C GLU A 197 7.44 -42.94 1.98
N THR A 198 8.29 -42.81 3.01
CA THR A 198 9.68 -43.31 2.97
C THR A 198 9.91 -44.69 3.60
N SER A 199 8.89 -45.34 4.19
CA SER A 199 9.05 -46.64 4.87
C SER A 199 8.00 -47.66 4.43
N SER A 200 8.43 -48.77 3.82
CA SER A 200 7.57 -49.87 3.34
C SER A 200 6.74 -50.57 4.42
N THR A 201 7.06 -50.38 5.70
CA THR A 201 6.29 -50.87 6.87
C THR A 201 5.25 -49.86 7.36
N PHE A 202 5.17 -48.68 6.75
CA PHE A 202 4.36 -47.56 7.19
C PHE A 202 3.05 -47.42 6.41
N ASP A 203 2.99 -47.85 5.15
CA ASP A 203 1.76 -47.94 4.32
C ASP A 203 0.59 -48.62 5.06
N THR A 204 0.87 -49.58 5.93
CA THR A 204 -0.14 -50.25 6.76
C THR A 204 -0.58 -49.41 7.96
N LYS A 205 0.31 -48.72 8.67
CA LYS A 205 -0.08 -47.81 9.78
C LYS A 205 -0.84 -46.59 9.28
N ALA A 206 -0.36 -46.06 8.17
CA ALA A 206 -0.98 -45.06 7.33
C ALA A 206 -2.44 -45.41 6.96
N LEU A 207 -2.62 -46.55 6.30
CA LEU A 207 -3.93 -47.08 5.94
C LEU A 207 -4.80 -47.32 7.17
N VAL A 208 -4.24 -47.83 8.27
CA VAL A 208 -4.99 -48.02 9.53
C VAL A 208 -5.42 -46.68 10.13
N GLY A 209 -4.57 -45.65 10.09
CA GLY A 209 -4.94 -44.30 10.54
C GLY A 209 -6.06 -43.69 9.70
N LEU A 210 -5.93 -43.75 8.38
CA LEU A 210 -6.94 -43.27 7.43
C LEU A 210 -8.26 -44.05 7.54
N THR A 211 -8.20 -45.37 7.73
CA THR A 211 -9.41 -46.18 7.92
C THR A 211 -10.06 -45.93 9.28
N HIS A 212 -9.28 -45.70 10.34
CA HIS A 212 -9.81 -45.32 11.65
C HIS A 212 -10.49 -43.94 11.61
N GLU A 213 -9.85 -42.95 10.97
CA GLU A 213 -10.41 -41.62 10.79
C GLU A 213 -11.70 -41.67 9.94
N LEU A 214 -11.70 -42.46 8.86
CA LEU A 214 -12.89 -42.64 8.02
C LEU A 214 -14.00 -43.37 8.79
N HIS A 215 -13.66 -44.35 9.64
CA HIS A 215 -14.61 -45.04 10.50
C HIS A 215 -15.24 -44.10 11.53
N GLU A 216 -14.45 -43.29 12.24
CA GLU A 216 -14.97 -42.30 13.20
C GLU A 216 -15.82 -41.24 12.51
N ASN A 217 -15.39 -40.74 11.35
CA ASN A 217 -16.17 -39.78 10.56
C ASN A 217 -17.50 -40.38 10.08
N PHE A 218 -17.51 -41.66 9.71
CA PHE A 218 -18.72 -42.35 9.29
C PHE A 218 -19.68 -42.61 10.46
N ASP A 219 -19.15 -43.02 11.61
CA ASP A 219 -19.95 -43.30 12.81
C ASP A 219 -20.55 -42.01 13.39
N THR A 220 -19.77 -40.92 13.43
CA THR A 220 -20.26 -39.59 13.84
C THR A 220 -21.29 -39.02 12.85
N ALA A 221 -21.16 -39.28 11.54
CA ALA A 221 -22.17 -38.90 10.55
C ALA A 221 -23.47 -39.73 10.66
N LEU A 222 -23.38 -41.01 11.04
CA LEU A 222 -24.54 -41.86 11.33
C LEU A 222 -25.23 -41.49 12.64
N GLN A 223 -24.46 -41.18 13.69
CA GLN A 223 -25.01 -40.77 14.99
C GLN A 223 -25.54 -39.32 14.98
N GLY A 224 -25.13 -38.51 13.99
CA GLY A 224 -25.56 -37.12 13.85
C GLY A 224 -24.88 -36.16 14.82
N THR A 225 -23.73 -36.55 15.39
CA THR A 225 -22.94 -35.73 16.32
C THR A 225 -22.02 -34.75 15.59
N HIS A 226 -21.82 -34.94 14.27
CA HIS A 226 -21.00 -34.06 13.44
C HIS A 226 -21.87 -32.95 12.80
N LEU A 227 -21.90 -31.77 13.41
CA LEU A 227 -22.57 -30.59 12.86
C LEU A 227 -21.54 -29.65 12.22
N LYS A 228 -21.38 -29.69 10.89
CA LYS A 228 -20.70 -28.60 10.15
C LYS A 228 -21.72 -27.49 9.89
N GLU A 229 -21.31 -26.22 9.90
CA GLU A 229 -22.20 -25.08 9.62
C GLU A 229 -22.94 -25.19 8.27
N SER A 230 -22.36 -25.90 7.29
CA SER A 230 -22.99 -26.19 6.00
C SER A 230 -24.18 -27.16 6.07
N ASP A 231 -24.26 -28.01 7.11
CA ASP A 231 -25.29 -29.04 7.27
C ASP A 231 -26.57 -28.55 7.97
N LEU A 232 -26.59 -27.29 8.45
CA LEU A 232 -27.74 -26.70 9.14
C LEU A 232 -28.97 -26.47 8.24
N LYS A 233 -28.81 -26.51 6.91
CA LYS A 233 -29.89 -26.23 5.94
C LYS A 233 -30.67 -27.47 5.50
N THR A 234 -30.14 -28.68 5.68
CA THR A 234 -30.75 -29.92 5.19
C THR A 234 -30.47 -31.06 6.14
N LEU A 235 -31.46 -31.93 6.41
CA LEU A 235 -31.21 -33.18 7.15
C LEU A 235 -30.18 -34.03 6.37
N THR A 236 -29.06 -34.37 7.01
CA THR A 236 -27.99 -35.22 6.48
C THR A 236 -27.74 -36.43 7.40
N GLY A 237 -26.93 -37.40 6.95
CA GLY A 237 -26.50 -38.53 7.77
C GLY A 237 -27.63 -39.41 8.32
N GLY A 238 -27.49 -39.82 9.58
CA GLY A 238 -28.47 -40.68 10.25
C GLY A 238 -29.83 -40.03 10.50
N ALA A 239 -29.89 -38.72 10.73
CA ALA A 239 -31.14 -38.00 10.91
C ALA A 239 -32.03 -38.09 9.66
N ARG A 240 -31.42 -37.99 8.46
CA ARG A 240 -32.12 -38.17 7.18
C ARG A 240 -32.66 -39.59 7.01
N ILE A 241 -31.86 -40.59 7.36
CA ILE A 241 -32.26 -42.01 7.29
C ILE A 241 -33.45 -42.26 8.22
N ALA A 242 -33.39 -41.78 9.46
CA ALA A 242 -34.49 -41.90 10.41
C ALA A 242 -35.78 -41.22 9.91
N ASN A 243 -35.66 -40.05 9.26
CA ASN A 243 -36.81 -39.36 8.69
C ASN A 243 -37.46 -40.16 7.53
N ILE A 244 -36.65 -40.75 6.64
CA ILE A 244 -37.18 -41.59 5.54
C ILE A 244 -37.98 -42.77 6.10
N PHE A 245 -37.47 -43.47 7.11
CA PHE A 245 -38.17 -44.62 7.70
C PHE A 245 -39.41 -44.23 8.51
N ARG A 246 -39.45 -43.01 9.08
CA ARG A 246 -40.57 -42.56 9.89
C ARG A 246 -41.70 -41.92 9.08
N GLU A 247 -41.37 -41.12 8.07
CA GLU A 247 -42.36 -40.34 7.33
C GLU A 247 -42.68 -40.92 5.95
N ARG A 248 -41.68 -41.47 5.25
CA ARG A 248 -41.85 -41.89 3.85
C ARG A 248 -42.17 -43.38 3.71
N PHE A 249 -41.49 -44.23 4.46
CA PHE A 249 -41.66 -45.68 4.39
C PHE A 249 -43.09 -46.16 4.76
N PRO A 250 -43.76 -45.62 5.79
CA PRO A 250 -45.14 -46.00 6.09
C PRO A 250 -46.12 -45.60 4.99
N PHE A 251 -45.82 -44.50 4.28
CA PHE A 251 -46.65 -43.98 3.21
C PHE A 251 -46.58 -44.84 1.94
N GLU A 252 -45.43 -45.47 1.67
CA GLU A 252 -45.26 -46.40 0.55
C GLU A 252 -45.83 -47.80 0.83
N LEU A 253 -45.96 -48.20 2.10
CA LEU A 253 -46.57 -49.48 2.50
C LEU A 253 -48.10 -49.50 2.41
N VAL A 254 -48.74 -48.32 2.38
CA VAL A 254 -50.21 -48.17 2.33
C VAL A 254 -50.71 -47.92 0.89
N LYS A 255 -49.79 -47.84 -0.07
CA LYS A 255 -50.07 -47.69 -1.51
C LYS A 255 -50.15 -49.05 -2.20
#